data_AF-A0A7S3TXE0-F1
#
_entry.id   AF-A0A7S3TXE0-F1
#
_cell.length_a   1.000
_cell.length_b   1.000
_cell.length_c   1.000
_cell.angle_alpha   90.00
_cell.angle_beta   90.00
_cell.angle_gamma   90.00
#
_symmetry.space_group_name_H-M   'P 1'
#
loop_
_entity.id
_entity.type
_entity.pdbx_description
1 polymer ?
#
loop_
_entity_poly.entity_id
_entity_poly.type
_entity_poly.pdbx_seq_one_letter_code
_entity_poly.pdbx_strand_id
1 'polypeptide(L)'
;VLSAFRAAAHPKRVRLGLVQQNAPGDTDCIAEACRRLGVPLQDLGMGRFANPSHCALFGRARVLRMNASEAAGPVYARAQQRQLVRDEDDFCLQIDAHTEFGRHWDMRMLAEWGAAANEYAILTAYPPNAMQLGKNVNGHWEMPHFCRARVVSPGIVRNEQASAAAGLTRPLMTALWGAGLSFSRCHAERRVPADPHLRHVFDGEEYSRGARLWTSGYDFYSPTRPIIGTYYGTDKGGKGGWRSVHAEWRASQARLSTLLLGRGSSQSPSARASLGEYALGTRRTLEQYAAFSGVDVSAGQSRRRCLVDYVPWDDADLAAAAPGERARRRAARRAGKAAQRAMRPTA
;
A
#
# COMPACT_ATOMS: atom_id res chain seq x y z
N VAL A 1 -9.31 2.01 -13.90
CA VAL A 1 -8.85 0.85 -14.72
C VAL A 1 -8.36 1.26 -16.10
N LEU A 2 -9.22 1.74 -17.02
CA LEU A 2 -8.80 2.03 -18.39
C LEU A 2 -7.66 3.07 -18.45
N SER A 3 -7.72 4.10 -17.60
CA SER A 3 -6.66 5.11 -17.48
C SER A 3 -5.30 4.52 -17.08
N ALA A 4 -5.26 3.56 -16.15
CA ALA A 4 -4.02 2.90 -15.75
C ALA A 4 -3.28 2.26 -16.94
N PHE A 5 -4.00 1.71 -17.92
CA PHE A 5 -3.36 1.14 -19.12
C PHE A 5 -3.13 2.17 -20.21
N ARG A 6 -4.11 3.05 -20.49
CA ARG A 6 -3.99 4.06 -21.55
C ARG A 6 -2.87 5.07 -21.28
N ALA A 7 -2.68 5.42 -20.01
CA ALA A 7 -1.70 6.41 -19.60
C ALA A 7 -0.31 5.81 -19.32
N ALA A 8 -0.16 4.49 -19.22
CA ALA A 8 1.15 3.86 -19.01
C ALA A 8 2.03 3.96 -20.26
N ALA A 9 3.33 4.18 -20.09
CA ALA A 9 4.32 4.08 -21.16
C ALA A 9 4.55 2.62 -21.58
N HIS A 10 4.49 1.69 -20.62
CA HIS A 10 4.63 0.25 -20.86
C HIS A 10 3.43 -0.53 -20.31
N PRO A 11 2.23 -0.40 -20.90
CA PRO A 11 1.02 -1.08 -20.42
C PRO A 11 1.16 -2.61 -20.38
N LYS A 12 2.08 -3.18 -21.18
CA LYS A 12 2.40 -4.61 -21.17
C LYS A 12 3.10 -5.09 -19.89
N ARG A 13 3.58 -4.19 -19.03
CA ARG A 13 4.16 -4.52 -17.72
C ARG A 13 3.19 -4.30 -16.57
N VAL A 14 2.05 -3.67 -16.84
CA VAL A 14 1.00 -3.41 -15.84
C VAL A 14 0.09 -4.64 -15.71
N ARG A 15 -0.18 -5.00 -14.46
CA ARG A 15 -1.21 -5.96 -14.05
C ARG A 15 -2.16 -5.28 -13.07
N LEU A 16 -3.41 -5.72 -13.01
CA LEU A 16 -4.38 -5.25 -12.02
C LEU A 16 -4.69 -6.34 -11.02
N GLY A 17 -4.64 -5.99 -9.74
CA GLY A 17 -5.35 -6.71 -8.68
C GLY A 17 -6.62 -5.94 -8.33
N LEU A 18 -7.78 -6.59 -8.41
CA LEU A 18 -9.05 -5.99 -8.01
C LEU A 18 -9.74 -6.85 -6.97
N VAL A 19 -10.08 -6.24 -5.84
CA VAL A 19 -11.11 -6.76 -4.94
C VAL A 19 -12.37 -5.98 -5.27
N GLN A 20 -13.32 -6.63 -5.95
CA GLN A 20 -14.58 -5.99 -6.33
C GLN A 20 -15.72 -6.54 -5.47
N GLN A 21 -16.52 -5.61 -4.95
CA GLN A 21 -17.65 -5.84 -4.06
C GLN A 21 -18.91 -5.39 -4.79
N ASN A 22 -19.63 -6.34 -5.38
CA ASN A 22 -20.74 -6.07 -6.27
C ASN A 22 -22.07 -6.45 -5.60
N ALA A 23 -23.06 -5.56 -5.66
CA ALA A 23 -24.44 -5.91 -5.38
C ALA A 23 -25.07 -6.64 -6.58
N PRO A 24 -26.20 -7.34 -6.41
CA PRO A 24 -26.96 -7.86 -7.55
C PRO A 24 -27.27 -6.75 -8.56
N GLY A 25 -26.88 -6.95 -9.82
CA GLY A 25 -27.05 -5.99 -10.90
C GLY A 25 -25.87 -5.03 -11.13
N ASP A 26 -24.89 -4.96 -10.23
CA ASP A 26 -23.67 -4.21 -10.50
C ASP A 26 -22.83 -4.89 -11.59
N THR A 27 -22.26 -4.10 -12.49
CA THR A 27 -21.42 -4.61 -13.58
C THR A 27 -20.04 -5.04 -13.08
N ASP A 28 -19.53 -6.18 -13.59
CA ASP A 28 -18.14 -6.59 -13.37
C ASP A 28 -17.17 -5.57 -13.97
N CYS A 29 -16.16 -5.18 -13.19
CA CYS A 29 -15.26 -4.10 -13.58
C CYS A 29 -14.45 -4.42 -14.84
N ILE A 30 -13.99 -5.66 -15.01
CA ILE A 30 -13.17 -6.05 -16.15
C ILE A 30 -14.03 -6.32 -17.37
N ALA A 31 -15.20 -6.93 -17.20
CA ALA A 31 -16.17 -7.09 -18.28
C ALA A 31 -16.58 -5.74 -18.87
N GLU A 32 -16.91 -4.76 -18.03
CA GLU A 32 -17.24 -3.40 -18.48
C GLU A 32 -16.07 -2.71 -19.16
N ALA A 33 -14.85 -2.84 -18.63
CA ALA A 33 -13.66 -2.28 -19.25
C ALA A 33 -13.41 -2.87 -20.66
N CYS A 34 -13.53 -4.18 -20.81
CA CYS A 34 -13.39 -4.87 -22.09
C CYS A 34 -14.50 -4.47 -23.09
N ARG A 35 -15.76 -4.35 -22.63
CA ARG A 35 -16.88 -3.85 -23.44
C ARG A 35 -16.62 -2.45 -23.97
N ARG A 36 -16.12 -1.52 -23.13
CA ARG A 36 -15.76 -0.15 -23.54
C ARG A 36 -14.58 -0.08 -24.51
N LEU A 37 -13.77 -1.14 -24.59
CA LEU A 37 -12.70 -1.28 -25.59
C LEU A 37 -13.18 -1.92 -26.90
N GLY A 38 -14.47 -2.25 -27.03
CA GLY A 38 -15.02 -2.91 -28.22
C GLY A 38 -14.66 -4.40 -28.32
N VAL A 39 -14.14 -5.01 -27.24
CA VAL A 39 -13.74 -6.42 -27.17
C VAL A 39 -14.41 -7.10 -25.98
N PRO A 40 -15.75 -7.25 -26.00
CA PRO A 40 -16.50 -7.70 -24.83
C PRO A 40 -16.12 -9.13 -24.41
N LEU A 41 -16.24 -9.39 -23.11
CA LEU A 41 -16.18 -10.75 -22.58
C LEU A 41 -17.55 -11.41 -22.73
N GLN A 42 -17.55 -12.74 -22.82
CA GLN A 42 -18.77 -13.53 -22.73
C GLN A 42 -19.02 -13.88 -21.26
N ASP A 43 -20.14 -13.45 -20.70
CA ASP A 43 -20.57 -13.79 -19.35
C ASP A 43 -21.07 -15.25 -19.30
N LEU A 44 -20.50 -16.04 -18.40
CA LEU A 44 -20.83 -17.45 -18.16
C LEU A 44 -21.62 -17.65 -16.85
N GLY A 45 -22.03 -16.55 -16.22
CA GLY A 45 -22.70 -16.53 -14.93
C GLY A 45 -21.76 -16.74 -13.74
N MET A 46 -22.24 -16.35 -12.55
CA MET A 46 -21.52 -16.49 -11.27
C MET A 46 -20.12 -15.85 -11.29
N GLY A 47 -19.94 -14.73 -11.98
CA GLY A 47 -18.67 -14.01 -12.07
C GLY A 47 -17.60 -14.72 -12.92
N ARG A 48 -17.99 -15.69 -13.75
CA ARG A 48 -17.10 -16.38 -14.69
C ARG A 48 -17.27 -15.78 -16.08
N PHE A 49 -16.16 -15.63 -16.80
CA PHE A 49 -16.14 -15.01 -18.12
C PHE A 49 -15.25 -15.81 -19.07
N ALA A 50 -15.70 -15.97 -20.31
CA ALA A 50 -14.85 -16.36 -21.44
C ALA A 50 -14.35 -15.12 -22.19
N ASN A 51 -13.21 -15.26 -22.87
CA ASN A 51 -12.55 -14.17 -23.58
C ASN A 51 -12.44 -14.44 -25.10
N PRO A 52 -13.56 -14.65 -25.82
CA PRO A 52 -13.52 -14.96 -27.26
C PRO A 52 -13.02 -13.77 -28.09
N SER A 53 -13.23 -12.54 -27.63
CA SER A 53 -12.77 -11.32 -28.31
C SER A 53 -11.33 -10.91 -27.95
N HIS A 54 -10.58 -11.78 -27.27
CA HIS A 54 -9.16 -11.58 -26.93
C HIS A 54 -8.85 -10.25 -26.22
N CYS A 55 -9.71 -9.80 -25.30
CA CYS A 55 -9.46 -8.63 -24.48
C CYS A 55 -8.18 -8.82 -23.65
N ALA A 56 -7.13 -8.06 -23.98
CA ALA A 56 -5.83 -8.16 -23.32
C ALA A 56 -5.88 -7.83 -21.82
N LEU A 57 -6.82 -6.98 -21.40
CA LEU A 57 -7.02 -6.64 -19.99
C LEU A 57 -7.41 -7.86 -19.15
N PHE A 58 -8.20 -8.77 -19.70
CA PHE A 58 -8.69 -9.94 -18.99
C PHE A 58 -7.53 -10.83 -18.50
N GLY A 59 -6.56 -11.10 -19.37
CA GLY A 59 -5.35 -11.86 -19.00
C GLY A 59 -4.36 -11.10 -18.10
N ARG A 60 -4.61 -9.81 -17.84
CA ARG A 60 -3.76 -8.94 -17.00
C ARG A 60 -4.41 -8.59 -15.66
N ALA A 61 -5.64 -9.04 -15.44
CA ALA A 61 -6.39 -8.77 -14.23
C ALA A 61 -6.47 -10.04 -13.37
N ARG A 62 -6.22 -9.88 -12.08
CA ARG A 62 -6.51 -10.86 -11.03
C ARG A 62 -7.65 -10.26 -10.20
N VAL A 63 -8.81 -10.89 -10.22
CA VAL A 63 -10.03 -10.32 -9.62
C VAL A 63 -10.53 -11.26 -8.53
N LEU A 64 -10.55 -10.78 -7.29
CA LEU A 64 -11.34 -11.37 -6.23
C LEU A 64 -12.75 -10.75 -6.27
N ARG A 65 -13.74 -11.60 -6.50
CA ARG A 65 -15.15 -11.21 -6.58
C ARG A 65 -15.84 -11.57 -5.27
N MET A 66 -16.54 -10.61 -4.70
CA MET A 66 -17.33 -10.81 -3.48
C MET A 66 -18.65 -10.05 -3.57
N ASN A 67 -19.65 -10.51 -2.82
CA ASN A 67 -20.90 -9.80 -2.70
C ASN A 67 -20.70 -8.52 -1.87
N ALA A 68 -21.39 -7.44 -2.25
CA ALA A 68 -21.37 -6.20 -1.46
C ALA A 68 -21.85 -6.40 0.00
N SER A 69 -22.67 -7.43 0.28
CA SER A 69 -23.09 -7.79 1.64
C SER A 69 -21.95 -8.31 2.52
N GLU A 70 -20.85 -8.77 1.92
CA GLU A 70 -19.64 -9.24 2.62
C GLU A 70 -18.66 -8.10 2.91
N ALA A 71 -18.96 -6.88 2.45
CA ALA A 71 -18.08 -5.73 2.65
C ALA A 71 -17.98 -5.35 4.14
N ALA A 72 -16.75 -5.20 4.61
CA ALA A 72 -16.43 -4.83 5.99
C ALA A 72 -15.42 -3.67 6.06
N GLY A 73 -15.57 -2.70 5.15
CA GLY A 73 -14.73 -1.50 5.10
C GLY A 73 -13.41 -1.66 4.31
N PRO A 74 -12.67 -0.55 4.14
CA PRO A 74 -11.52 -0.48 3.25
C PRO A 74 -10.33 -1.32 3.71
N VAL A 75 -10.08 -1.42 5.02
CA VAL A 75 -8.95 -2.21 5.55
C VAL A 75 -9.14 -3.69 5.27
N TYR A 76 -10.36 -4.19 5.47
CA TYR A 76 -10.73 -5.55 5.12
C TYR A 76 -10.54 -5.82 3.62
N ALA A 77 -11.02 -4.92 2.75
CA ALA A 77 -10.83 -5.04 1.31
C ALA A 77 -9.34 -5.06 0.91
N ARG A 78 -8.50 -4.21 1.52
CA ARG A 78 -7.05 -4.22 1.31
C ARG A 78 -6.39 -5.50 1.82
N ALA A 79 -6.84 -6.05 2.94
CA ALA A 79 -6.32 -7.33 3.43
C ALA A 79 -6.55 -8.47 2.42
N GLN A 80 -7.67 -8.44 1.70
CA GLN A 80 -7.94 -9.39 0.63
C GLN A 80 -7.04 -9.21 -0.60
N GLN A 81 -6.50 -8.01 -0.84
CA GLN A 81 -5.60 -7.75 -1.97
C GLN A 81 -4.31 -8.56 -1.88
N ARG A 82 -3.90 -9.00 -0.68
CA ARG A 82 -2.74 -9.90 -0.49
C ARG A 82 -2.83 -11.14 -1.37
N GLN A 83 -4.03 -11.69 -1.58
CA GLN A 83 -4.27 -12.87 -2.41
C GLN A 83 -3.95 -12.64 -3.90
N LEU A 84 -3.86 -11.37 -4.32
CA LEU A 84 -3.68 -10.96 -5.71
C LEU A 84 -2.23 -10.58 -6.02
N VAL A 85 -1.40 -10.39 -4.99
CA VAL A 85 0.03 -10.10 -5.09
C VAL A 85 0.81 -11.41 -5.10
N ARG A 86 1.66 -11.61 -6.11
CA ARG A 86 2.48 -12.81 -6.24
C ARG A 86 3.97 -12.48 -6.13
N ASP A 87 4.80 -13.50 -5.99
CA ASP A 87 6.25 -13.32 -5.85
C ASP A 87 6.90 -12.77 -7.12
N GLU A 88 6.33 -13.04 -8.30
CA GLU A 88 6.80 -12.47 -9.57
C GLU A 88 6.44 -10.99 -9.78
N ASP A 89 5.68 -10.36 -8.87
CA ASP A 89 5.36 -8.94 -8.96
C ASP A 89 6.44 -8.12 -8.23
N ASP A 90 7.14 -7.27 -8.99
CA ASP A 90 8.26 -6.45 -8.51
C ASP A 90 7.80 -5.25 -7.68
N PHE A 91 6.83 -4.50 -8.20
CA PHE A 91 6.31 -3.26 -7.62
C PHE A 91 4.80 -3.30 -7.49
N CYS A 92 4.30 -2.80 -6.36
CA CYS A 92 2.90 -2.76 -6.01
C CYS A 92 2.47 -1.32 -5.84
N LEU A 93 1.33 -1.00 -6.46
CA LEU A 93 0.63 0.28 -6.32
C LEU A 93 -0.74 0.03 -5.70
N GLN A 94 -0.92 0.42 -4.45
CA GLN A 94 -2.23 0.47 -3.80
C GLN A 94 -2.79 1.89 -3.94
N ILE A 95 -4.07 1.97 -4.32
CA ILE A 95 -4.78 3.22 -4.60
C ILE A 95 -6.25 3.11 -4.20
N ASP A 96 -6.91 4.25 -4.13
CA ASP A 96 -8.37 4.29 -4.08
C ASP A 96 -8.99 3.86 -5.42
N ALA A 97 -10.21 3.31 -5.37
CA ALA A 97 -10.90 2.80 -6.57
C ALA A 97 -11.27 3.90 -7.59
N HIS A 98 -11.39 5.15 -7.13
CA HIS A 98 -11.73 6.33 -7.91
C HIS A 98 -10.48 7.16 -8.26
N THR A 99 -9.48 6.49 -8.82
CA THR A 99 -8.19 7.07 -9.21
C THR A 99 -8.08 7.27 -10.72
N GLU A 100 -7.56 8.43 -11.12
CA GLU A 100 -7.15 8.80 -12.47
C GLU A 100 -5.62 8.75 -12.58
N PHE A 101 -5.12 8.27 -13.73
CA PHE A 101 -3.68 8.08 -13.94
C PHE A 101 -3.14 9.12 -14.92
N GLY A 102 -2.09 9.83 -14.51
CA GLY A 102 -1.38 10.76 -15.38
C GLY A 102 -0.55 10.06 -16.46
N ARG A 103 -0.18 10.81 -17.50
CA ARG A 103 0.67 10.31 -18.59
C ARG A 103 1.99 9.74 -18.06
N HIS A 104 2.35 8.57 -18.58
CA HIS A 104 3.54 7.76 -18.28
C HIS A 104 3.71 7.47 -16.79
N TRP A 105 2.60 7.28 -16.05
CA TRP A 105 2.63 7.12 -14.61
C TRP A 105 3.54 5.98 -14.12
N ASP A 106 3.62 4.89 -14.88
CA ASP A 106 4.38 3.69 -14.54
C ASP A 106 5.88 3.99 -14.46
N MET A 107 6.42 4.65 -15.48
CA MET A 107 7.83 5.05 -15.50
C MET A 107 8.10 6.20 -14.54
N ARG A 108 7.16 7.12 -14.36
CA ARG A 108 7.30 8.25 -13.42
C ARG A 108 7.33 7.77 -11.97
N MET A 109 6.46 6.83 -11.59
CA MET A 109 6.46 6.23 -10.24
C MET A 109 7.79 5.50 -9.97
N LEU A 110 8.28 4.73 -10.94
CA LEU A 110 9.57 4.05 -10.82
C LEU A 110 10.75 5.03 -10.69
N ALA A 111 10.72 6.14 -11.42
CA ALA A 111 11.74 7.18 -11.33
C ALA A 111 11.72 7.88 -9.96
N GLU A 112 10.55 8.24 -9.43
CA GLU A 112 10.41 8.77 -8.07
C GLU A 112 10.93 7.79 -7.03
N TRP A 113 10.55 6.52 -7.12
CA TRP A 113 10.98 5.51 -6.16
C TRP A 113 12.50 5.29 -6.21
N GLY A 114 13.08 5.25 -7.42
CA GLY A 114 14.53 5.17 -7.60
C GLY A 114 15.27 6.39 -7.03
N ALA A 115 14.67 7.59 -7.15
CA ALA A 115 15.23 8.83 -6.61
C ALA A 115 15.19 8.90 -5.07
N ALA A 116 14.37 8.08 -4.40
CA ALA A 116 14.40 7.94 -2.94
C ALA A 116 15.66 7.19 -2.45
N ALA A 117 16.37 6.48 -3.35
CA ALA A 117 17.62 5.76 -3.07
C ALA A 117 17.52 4.80 -1.87
N ASN A 118 16.37 4.14 -1.69
CA ASN A 118 16.08 3.25 -0.57
C ASN A 118 15.20 2.08 -1.05
N GLU A 119 15.71 0.84 -0.92
CA GLU A 119 15.00 -0.38 -1.36
C GLU A 119 13.71 -0.65 -0.57
N TYR A 120 13.59 -0.09 0.64
CA TYR A 120 12.41 -0.19 1.49
C TYR A 120 11.57 1.10 1.47
N ALA A 121 11.78 1.97 0.48
CA ALA A 121 10.96 3.15 0.28
C ALA A 121 9.53 2.80 -0.12
N ILE A 122 8.60 3.53 0.47
CA ILE A 122 7.19 3.57 0.10
C ILE A 122 6.85 5.01 -0.26
N LEU A 123 6.55 5.26 -1.53
CA LEU A 123 5.98 6.53 -1.95
C LEU A 123 4.53 6.58 -1.46
N THR A 124 4.17 7.64 -0.74
CA THR A 124 2.84 7.79 -0.17
C THR A 124 2.39 9.24 -0.09
N ALA A 125 1.10 9.46 -0.34
CA ALA A 125 0.45 10.77 -0.25
C ALA A 125 -1.08 10.59 -0.24
N TYR A 126 -1.79 11.67 0.08
CA TYR A 126 -3.13 11.87 -0.50
C TYR A 126 -2.94 12.38 -1.92
N PRO A 127 -3.43 11.68 -2.96
CA PRO A 127 -3.39 12.21 -4.32
C PRO A 127 -4.11 13.57 -4.39
N PRO A 128 -3.69 14.50 -5.26
CA PRO A 128 -4.51 15.68 -5.55
C PRO A 128 -5.82 15.26 -6.23
N ASN A 129 -6.74 16.22 -6.39
CA ASN A 129 -7.94 15.95 -7.17
C ASN A 129 -7.55 15.56 -8.62
N ALA A 130 -8.21 14.55 -9.19
CA ALA A 130 -7.99 14.10 -10.57
C ALA A 130 -8.05 15.25 -11.59
N MET A 131 -8.90 16.25 -11.38
CA MET A 131 -9.03 17.44 -12.22
C MET A 131 -7.79 18.36 -12.23
N GLN A 132 -6.87 18.16 -11.28
CA GLN A 132 -5.62 18.91 -11.14
C GLN A 132 -4.41 18.18 -11.75
N LEU A 133 -4.60 16.96 -12.28
CA LEU A 133 -3.53 16.23 -12.93
C LEU A 133 -2.94 17.00 -14.12
N GLY A 134 -1.61 17.12 -14.13
CA GLY A 134 -0.89 17.86 -15.17
C GLY A 134 -1.02 19.38 -15.08
N LYS A 135 -1.74 19.92 -14.09
CA LYS A 135 -1.87 21.36 -13.87
C LYS A 135 -0.87 21.82 -12.82
N ASN A 136 -0.17 22.89 -13.13
CA ASN A 136 0.65 23.60 -12.18
C ASN A 136 -0.23 24.58 -11.39
N VAL A 137 -0.87 24.07 -10.33
CA VAL A 137 -1.70 24.88 -9.42
C VAL A 137 -0.75 25.82 -8.66
N ASN A 138 -1.06 27.12 -8.61
CA ASN A 138 -0.23 28.15 -7.94
C ASN A 138 1.14 28.44 -8.59
N GLY A 139 1.36 28.07 -9.86
CA GLY A 139 2.59 28.40 -10.58
C GLY A 139 3.84 27.62 -10.15
N HIS A 140 3.73 26.74 -9.16
CA HIS A 140 4.76 25.77 -8.78
C HIS A 140 4.18 24.39 -8.45
N TRP A 141 4.97 23.33 -8.64
CA TRP A 141 4.53 21.98 -8.32
C TRP A 141 4.45 21.77 -6.81
N GLU A 142 3.24 21.55 -6.32
CA GLU A 142 2.92 21.19 -4.94
C GLU A 142 2.50 19.72 -4.84
N MET A 143 2.87 19.08 -3.74
CA MET A 143 2.40 17.75 -3.37
C MET A 143 1.86 17.73 -1.95
N PRO A 144 0.71 17.08 -1.70
CA PRO A 144 0.24 16.82 -0.35
C PRO A 144 1.31 16.07 0.48
N HIS A 145 1.59 16.60 1.66
CA HIS A 145 2.63 16.12 2.57
C HIS A 145 2.11 16.04 4.01
N PHE A 146 2.37 14.93 4.68
CA PHE A 146 1.82 14.68 6.02
C PHE A 146 2.70 15.27 7.11
N CYS A 147 2.18 16.31 7.76
CA CYS A 147 2.89 16.97 8.86
C CYS A 147 2.38 16.58 10.25
N ARG A 148 1.19 16.00 10.36
CA ARG A 148 0.53 15.79 11.65
C ARG A 148 -0.54 14.73 11.56
N ALA A 149 -0.68 13.98 12.65
CA ALA A 149 -1.85 13.18 12.93
C ALA A 149 -2.34 13.51 14.35
N ARG A 150 -3.59 13.15 14.65
CA ARG A 150 -4.22 13.38 15.96
C ARG A 150 -4.69 12.06 16.56
N VAL A 151 -4.52 11.90 17.86
CA VAL A 151 -5.16 10.83 18.63
C VAL A 151 -6.63 11.23 18.85
N VAL A 152 -7.55 10.52 18.20
CA VAL A 152 -9.01 10.78 18.29
C VAL A 152 -9.63 10.04 19.47
N SER A 153 -9.16 8.82 19.71
CA SER A 153 -9.54 7.98 20.84
C SER A 153 -8.43 6.94 21.07
N PRO A 154 -8.46 6.16 22.16
CA PRO A 154 -7.43 5.14 22.41
C PRO A 154 -7.29 4.18 21.22
N GLY A 155 -6.11 4.17 20.59
CA GLY A 155 -5.81 3.34 19.41
C GLY A 155 -6.21 3.95 18.07
N ILE A 156 -6.93 5.06 18.04
CA ILE A 156 -7.40 5.69 16.79
C ILE A 156 -6.64 6.96 16.55
N VAL A 157 -5.70 6.88 15.61
CA VAL A 157 -4.92 8.01 15.16
C VAL A 157 -5.33 8.34 13.73
N ARG A 158 -5.69 9.60 13.51
CA ARG A 158 -6.11 10.08 12.20
C ARG A 158 -5.11 11.10 11.69
N ASN A 159 -4.58 10.87 10.49
CA ASN A 159 -3.82 11.88 9.77
C ASN A 159 -4.68 13.15 9.62
N GLU A 160 -4.10 14.30 9.92
CA GLU A 160 -4.77 15.57 9.65
C GLU A 160 -4.77 15.84 8.14
N GLN A 161 -5.47 16.91 7.73
CA GLN A 161 -5.37 17.38 6.35
C GLN A 161 -3.89 17.61 6.00
N ALA A 162 -3.47 17.04 4.89
CA ALA A 162 -2.09 17.16 4.42
C ALA A 162 -1.74 18.65 4.21
N SER A 163 -0.52 19.02 4.61
CA SER A 163 0.11 20.27 4.21
C SER A 163 0.59 20.16 2.76
N ALA A 164 1.18 21.22 2.21
CA ALA A 164 1.81 21.19 0.90
C ALA A 164 3.34 21.18 1.03
N ALA A 165 4.00 20.34 0.22
CA ALA A 165 5.42 20.44 -0.06
C ALA A 165 5.61 20.94 -1.49
N ALA A 166 6.40 21.98 -1.67
CA ALA A 166 6.57 22.70 -2.92
C ALA A 166 8.01 22.57 -3.44
N GLY A 167 8.18 22.58 -4.76
CA GLY A 167 9.51 22.69 -5.37
C GLY A 167 10.44 21.50 -5.11
N LEU A 168 9.87 20.33 -4.78
CA LEU A 168 10.65 19.12 -4.52
C LEU A 168 11.43 18.69 -5.77
N THR A 169 12.72 18.41 -5.57
CA THR A 169 13.64 17.87 -6.59
C THR A 169 13.95 16.38 -6.37
N ARG A 170 13.61 15.86 -5.19
CA ARG A 170 13.67 14.44 -4.81
C ARG A 170 12.52 14.11 -3.85
N PRO A 171 12.07 12.85 -3.75
CA PRO A 171 11.04 12.47 -2.79
C PRO A 171 11.40 12.93 -1.37
N LEU A 172 10.43 13.51 -0.67
CA LEU A 172 10.62 14.06 0.67
C LEU A 172 10.19 13.04 1.72
N MET A 173 11.06 12.69 2.65
CA MET A 173 10.69 11.79 3.75
C MET A 173 9.51 12.37 4.54
N THR A 174 8.54 11.52 4.85
CA THR A 174 7.35 11.86 5.64
C THR A 174 7.20 10.88 6.79
N ALA A 175 6.62 11.34 7.90
CA ALA A 175 6.50 10.51 9.08
C ALA A 175 5.28 9.59 9.07
N LEU A 176 4.33 9.86 8.17
CA LEU A 176 3.02 9.23 8.15
C LEU A 176 2.77 8.57 6.79
N TRP A 177 2.09 7.43 6.83
CA TRP A 177 1.60 6.73 5.66
C TRP A 177 0.15 7.12 5.38
N GLY A 178 -0.21 7.27 4.11
CA GLY A 178 -1.57 7.51 3.65
C GLY A 178 -2.01 6.43 2.67
N ALA A 179 -3.29 6.05 2.72
CA ALA A 179 -3.81 4.90 2.00
C ALA A 179 -4.18 5.18 0.54
N GLY A 180 -4.41 6.45 0.18
CA GLY A 180 -4.84 6.87 -1.16
C GLY A 180 -3.77 6.65 -2.24
N LEU A 181 -2.50 6.60 -1.85
CA LEU A 181 -1.35 6.23 -2.69
C LEU A 181 -0.32 5.53 -1.82
N SER A 182 0.02 4.29 -2.18
CA SER A 182 1.14 3.55 -1.60
C SER A 182 1.85 2.78 -2.73
N PHE A 183 3.04 3.24 -3.12
CA PHE A 183 3.86 2.62 -4.17
C PHE A 183 5.21 2.18 -3.63
N SER A 184 5.53 0.90 -3.79
CA SER A 184 6.79 0.32 -3.31
C SER A 184 7.10 -0.99 -4.01
N ARG A 185 8.23 -1.61 -3.67
CA ARG A 185 8.41 -3.04 -3.91
C ARG A 185 7.26 -3.83 -3.28
N CYS A 186 6.77 -4.86 -3.97
CA CYS A 186 5.65 -5.67 -3.49
C CYS A 186 5.94 -6.45 -2.20
N HIS A 187 7.22 -6.60 -1.82
CA HIS A 187 7.54 -7.23 -0.54
C HIS A 187 6.98 -6.46 0.66
N ALA A 188 6.67 -5.16 0.55
CA ALA A 188 5.95 -4.42 1.57
C ALA A 188 4.58 -5.04 1.87
N GLU A 189 3.77 -5.27 0.83
CA GLU A 189 2.43 -5.86 0.95
C GLU A 189 2.48 -7.34 1.37
N ARG A 190 3.53 -8.07 0.97
CA ARG A 190 3.72 -9.48 1.35
C ARG A 190 4.28 -9.66 2.77
N ARG A 191 5.14 -8.77 3.26
CA ARG A 191 5.75 -8.91 4.61
C ARG A 191 4.90 -8.27 5.69
N VAL A 192 4.28 -7.14 5.37
CA VAL A 192 3.38 -6.44 6.28
C VAL A 192 2.06 -6.37 5.54
N PRO A 193 1.14 -7.35 5.64
CA PRO A 193 -0.17 -7.24 5.00
C PRO A 193 -1.14 -6.35 5.78
N ALA A 194 -2.13 -5.77 5.10
CA ALA A 194 -3.26 -5.14 5.79
C ALA A 194 -3.97 -6.18 6.67
N ASP A 195 -4.49 -5.74 7.82
CA ASP A 195 -5.01 -6.64 8.85
C ASP A 195 -6.49 -6.99 8.57
N PRO A 196 -6.82 -8.25 8.25
CA PRO A 196 -8.19 -8.66 7.92
C PRO A 196 -9.12 -8.61 9.13
N HIS A 197 -8.59 -8.52 10.36
CA HIS A 197 -9.39 -8.41 11.58
C HIS A 197 -9.82 -6.98 11.89
N LEU A 198 -9.31 -5.97 11.15
CA LEU A 198 -9.74 -4.57 11.26
C LEU A 198 -11.01 -4.32 10.43
N ARG A 199 -12.10 -4.96 10.83
CA ARG A 199 -13.39 -4.89 10.16
C ARG A 199 -14.14 -3.62 10.55
N HIS A 200 -14.77 -3.00 9.55
CA HIS A 200 -15.54 -1.75 9.64
C HIS A 200 -14.72 -0.53 10.07
N VAL A 201 -13.39 -0.60 9.96
CA VAL A 201 -12.48 0.51 10.26
C VAL A 201 -12.30 1.40 9.03
N PHE A 202 -12.42 2.71 9.23
CA PHE A 202 -12.04 3.74 8.26
C PHE A 202 -10.98 4.66 8.88
N ASP A 203 -11.31 5.27 10.02
CA ASP A 203 -10.37 6.07 10.80
C ASP A 203 -9.45 5.18 11.66
N GLY A 204 -8.17 5.52 11.76
CA GLY A 204 -7.17 4.78 12.56
C GLY A 204 -6.29 3.81 11.77
N GLU A 205 -6.75 3.39 10.59
CA GLU A 205 -6.04 2.38 9.80
C GLU A 205 -4.71 2.89 9.23
N GLU A 206 -4.65 4.15 8.80
CA GLU A 206 -3.45 4.70 8.16
C GLU A 206 -2.27 4.73 9.11
N TYR A 207 -2.48 5.20 10.34
CA TYR A 207 -1.42 5.26 11.33
C TYR A 207 -1.01 3.87 11.81
N SER A 208 -1.96 2.95 12.01
CA SER A 208 -1.63 1.58 12.43
C SER A 208 -0.89 0.80 11.35
N ARG A 209 -1.29 0.96 10.09
CA ARG A 209 -0.58 0.46 8.91
C ARG A 209 0.83 1.05 8.82
N GLY A 210 0.94 2.37 8.94
CA GLY A 210 2.21 3.09 8.96
C GLY A 210 3.15 2.63 10.08
N ALA A 211 2.65 2.50 11.31
CA ALA A 211 3.43 2.01 12.45
C ALA A 211 4.00 0.62 12.17
N ARG A 212 3.19 -0.31 11.65
CA ARG A 212 3.63 -1.68 11.33
C ARG A 212 4.68 -1.71 10.22
N LEU A 213 4.49 -0.93 9.15
CA LEU A 213 5.46 -0.78 8.07
C LEU A 213 6.76 -0.19 8.59
N TRP A 214 6.70 0.92 9.32
CA TRP A 214 7.89 1.62 9.79
C TRP A 214 8.72 0.82 10.80
N THR A 215 8.05 0.15 11.73
CA THR A 215 8.69 -0.78 12.69
C THR A 215 9.20 -2.07 12.04
N SER A 216 8.76 -2.37 10.82
CA SER A 216 9.30 -3.44 9.96
C SER A 216 10.38 -2.95 9.00
N GLY A 217 10.78 -1.68 9.13
CA GLY A 217 11.92 -1.07 8.46
C GLY A 217 11.58 -0.17 7.27
N TYR A 218 10.33 -0.13 6.82
CA TYR A 218 9.98 0.70 5.66
C TYR A 218 10.03 2.19 5.99
N ASP A 219 10.32 3.01 4.98
CA ASP A 219 10.38 4.46 5.11
C ASP A 219 9.43 5.12 4.10
N PHE A 220 8.77 6.19 4.51
CA PHE A 220 7.74 6.85 3.71
C PHE A 220 8.27 8.11 3.04
N TYR A 221 7.86 8.33 1.79
CA TYR A 221 8.26 9.51 1.03
C TYR A 221 7.07 10.11 0.28
N SER A 222 6.89 11.42 0.40
CA SER A 222 6.04 12.17 -0.52
C SER A 222 6.73 12.26 -1.89
N PRO A 223 6.05 11.88 -2.98
CA PRO A 223 6.60 12.03 -4.33
C PRO A 223 6.79 13.51 -4.69
N THR A 224 7.62 13.81 -5.68
CA THR A 224 7.86 15.20 -6.08
C THR A 224 6.77 15.78 -6.95
N ARG A 225 5.98 14.95 -7.64
CA ARG A 225 4.96 15.38 -8.59
C ARG A 225 3.67 14.57 -8.48
N PRO A 226 2.53 15.15 -8.91
CA PRO A 226 1.29 14.40 -9.00
C PRO A 226 1.37 13.46 -10.20
N ILE A 227 1.40 12.16 -9.90
CA ILE A 227 1.48 11.09 -10.91
C ILE A 227 0.10 10.45 -11.11
N ILE A 228 -0.66 10.35 -10.02
CA ILE A 228 -2.07 9.94 -10.02
C ILE A 228 -2.88 11.00 -9.28
N GLY A 229 -4.18 11.02 -9.53
CA GLY A 229 -5.13 11.90 -8.87
C GLY A 229 -6.39 11.13 -8.52
N THR A 230 -7.15 11.64 -7.56
CA THR A 230 -8.32 10.97 -7.00
C THR A 230 -9.56 11.86 -7.14
N TYR A 231 -10.72 11.27 -7.46
CA TYR A 231 -11.99 12.00 -7.42
C TYR A 231 -12.50 12.09 -5.97
N TYR A 232 -12.80 13.30 -5.51
CA TYR A 232 -13.26 13.58 -4.14
C TYR A 232 -14.73 14.02 -4.13
N GLY A 233 -15.37 13.98 -2.95
CA GLY A 233 -16.72 14.54 -2.77
C GLY A 233 -17.76 13.89 -3.67
N THR A 234 -18.52 14.71 -4.39
CA THR A 234 -19.54 14.27 -5.36
C THR A 234 -18.95 13.66 -6.62
N ASP A 235 -17.73 14.06 -7.00
CA ASP A 235 -17.06 13.61 -8.23
C ASP A 235 -16.78 12.10 -8.20
N LYS A 236 -16.72 11.50 -6.99
CA LYS A 236 -16.56 10.05 -6.82
C LYS A 236 -17.81 9.24 -7.21
N GLY A 237 -18.93 9.89 -7.52
CA GLY A 237 -20.17 9.25 -7.95
C GLY A 237 -21.01 8.61 -6.83
N GLY A 238 -20.77 8.99 -5.57
CA GLY A 238 -21.66 8.65 -4.44
C GLY A 238 -21.67 7.17 -4.01
N LYS A 239 -20.84 6.30 -4.59
CA LYS A 239 -20.69 4.90 -4.20
C LYS A 239 -19.55 4.71 -3.18
N GLY A 240 -19.63 3.69 -2.32
CA GLY A 240 -18.55 3.32 -1.38
C GLY A 240 -18.94 3.11 0.09
N GLY A 241 -20.24 3.11 0.42
CA GLY A 241 -20.71 2.72 1.75
C GLY A 241 -20.74 1.20 1.94
N TRP A 242 -20.68 0.76 3.19
CA TRP A 242 -20.93 -0.63 3.58
C TRP A 242 -21.81 -0.66 4.83
N ARG A 243 -22.49 -1.78 5.07
CA ARG A 243 -23.23 -1.99 6.32
C ARG A 243 -22.23 -2.25 7.45
N SER A 244 -22.18 -1.35 8.43
CA SER A 244 -21.29 -1.50 9.58
C SER A 244 -21.90 -2.41 10.66
N VAL A 245 -21.12 -3.35 11.18
CA VAL A 245 -21.49 -4.20 12.33
C VAL A 245 -20.76 -3.68 13.58
N HIS A 246 -21.50 -3.09 14.51
CA HIS A 246 -20.91 -2.34 15.63
C HIS A 246 -20.02 -3.20 16.54
N ALA A 247 -20.40 -4.46 16.81
CA ALA A 247 -19.59 -5.36 17.64
C ALA A 247 -18.22 -5.66 17.01
N GLU A 248 -18.18 -5.91 15.70
CA GLU A 248 -16.94 -6.14 14.95
C GLU A 248 -16.08 -4.88 14.86
N TRP A 249 -16.73 -3.71 14.69
CA TRP A 249 -16.05 -2.42 14.79
C TRP A 249 -15.41 -2.22 16.16
N ARG A 250 -16.14 -2.46 17.26
CA ARG A 250 -15.60 -2.35 18.64
C ARG A 250 -14.42 -3.28 18.87
N ALA A 251 -14.47 -4.51 18.37
CA ALA A 251 -13.35 -5.45 18.43
C ALA A 251 -12.13 -4.91 17.67
N SER A 252 -12.34 -4.31 16.49
CA SER A 252 -11.29 -3.69 15.69
C SER A 252 -10.66 -2.47 16.40
N GLN A 253 -11.48 -1.63 17.06
CA GLN A 253 -10.97 -0.52 17.87
C GLN A 253 -10.11 -1.01 19.04
N ALA A 254 -10.55 -2.06 19.74
CA ALA A 254 -9.77 -2.66 20.82
C ALA A 254 -8.42 -3.20 20.31
N ARG A 255 -8.44 -3.86 19.15
CA ARG A 255 -7.24 -4.38 18.48
C ARG A 255 -6.25 -3.28 18.12
N LEU A 256 -6.72 -2.18 17.52
CA LEU A 256 -5.89 -1.00 17.23
C LEU A 256 -5.29 -0.39 18.51
N SER A 257 -6.09 -0.30 19.56
CA SER A 257 -5.66 0.19 20.86
C SER A 257 -4.58 -0.70 21.49
N THR A 258 -4.72 -2.02 21.43
CA THR A 258 -3.68 -2.96 21.87
C THR A 258 -2.39 -2.81 21.06
N LEU A 259 -2.50 -2.73 19.72
CA LEU A 259 -1.35 -2.60 18.81
C LEU A 259 -0.53 -1.33 19.07
N LEU A 260 -1.20 -0.20 19.32
CA LEU A 260 -0.58 1.11 19.47
C LEU A 260 -0.37 1.54 20.93
N LEU A 261 -0.51 0.61 21.88
CA LEU A 261 -0.39 0.87 23.33
C LEU A 261 -1.31 2.02 23.79
N GLY A 262 -2.52 2.10 23.23
CA GLY A 262 -3.48 3.13 23.57
C GLY A 262 -3.85 3.12 25.05
N ARG A 263 -4.13 4.30 25.60
CA ARG A 263 -4.49 4.45 27.01
C ARG A 263 -5.67 3.55 27.40
N GLY A 264 -5.48 2.72 28.42
CA GLY A 264 -6.50 1.76 28.89
C GLY A 264 -6.72 0.55 27.99
N SER A 265 -5.87 0.35 26.97
CA SER A 265 -5.89 -0.88 26.16
C SER A 265 -5.51 -2.11 26.99
N SER A 266 -6.06 -3.27 26.63
CA SER A 266 -5.59 -4.53 27.18
C SER A 266 -4.19 -4.85 26.64
N GLN A 267 -3.27 -5.06 27.56
CA GLN A 267 -1.89 -5.47 27.30
C GLN A 267 -1.60 -6.88 27.86
N SER A 268 -2.64 -7.66 28.12
CA SER A 268 -2.49 -9.06 28.56
C SER A 268 -1.72 -9.87 27.51
N PRO A 269 -1.05 -10.96 27.91
CA PRO A 269 -0.40 -11.87 26.96
C PRO A 269 -1.33 -12.34 25.85
N SER A 270 -2.60 -12.62 26.18
CA SER A 270 -3.63 -13.02 25.20
C SER A 270 -3.99 -11.91 24.22
N ALA A 271 -4.15 -10.67 24.67
CA ALA A 271 -4.47 -9.53 23.80
C ALA A 271 -3.32 -9.26 22.82
N ARG A 272 -2.07 -9.28 23.30
CA ARG A 272 -0.89 -9.13 22.45
C ARG A 272 -0.72 -10.29 21.47
N ALA A 273 -0.90 -11.53 21.94
CA ALA A 273 -0.82 -12.72 21.09
C ALA A 273 -1.90 -12.71 19.99
N SER A 274 -3.07 -12.14 20.26
CA SER A 274 -4.14 -12.03 19.26
C SER A 274 -3.76 -11.20 18.04
N LEU A 275 -2.76 -10.31 18.14
CA LEU A 275 -2.25 -9.53 17.01
C LEU A 275 -1.62 -10.43 15.94
N GLY A 276 -0.99 -11.54 16.34
CA GLY A 276 -0.36 -12.50 15.43
C GLY A 276 0.65 -11.85 14.49
N GLU A 277 0.61 -12.23 13.20
CA GLU A 277 1.46 -11.65 12.15
C GLU A 277 1.19 -10.14 11.88
N TYR A 278 0.12 -9.59 12.45
CA TYR A 278 -0.25 -8.18 12.31
C TYR A 278 0.23 -7.31 13.47
N ALA A 279 1.10 -7.84 14.33
CA ALA A 279 1.83 -7.06 15.32
C ALA A 279 2.78 -6.04 14.65
N LEU A 280 3.41 -5.19 15.48
CA LEU A 280 4.48 -4.30 15.06
C LEU A 280 5.72 -5.11 14.65
N GLY A 281 6.54 -4.53 13.78
CA GLY A 281 7.83 -5.10 13.44
C GLY A 281 8.87 -4.89 14.55
N THR A 282 10.04 -5.48 14.34
CA THR A 282 11.14 -5.48 15.31
C THR A 282 12.36 -4.67 14.86
N ARG A 283 12.32 -4.09 13.65
CA ARG A 283 13.42 -3.29 13.08
C ARG A 283 13.55 -1.95 13.78
N ARG A 284 12.44 -1.41 14.30
CA ARG A 284 12.38 -0.18 15.10
C ARG A 284 11.24 -0.32 16.10
N THR A 285 11.32 0.37 17.23
CA THR A 285 10.31 0.32 18.28
C THR A 285 9.16 1.30 18.05
N LEU A 286 8.03 1.08 18.71
CA LEU A 286 6.92 2.03 18.69
C LEU A 286 7.30 3.38 19.33
N GLU A 287 8.18 3.36 20.34
CA GLU A 287 8.71 4.58 20.97
C GLU A 287 9.52 5.41 19.98
N GLN A 288 10.40 4.77 19.20
CA GLN A 288 11.11 5.44 18.13
C GLN A 288 10.14 6.02 17.09
N TYR A 289 9.07 5.28 16.75
CA TYR A 289 8.05 5.80 15.83
C TYR A 289 7.29 6.99 16.42
N ALA A 290 6.96 6.98 17.71
CA ALA A 290 6.33 8.12 18.38
C ALA A 290 7.23 9.37 18.36
N ALA A 291 8.55 9.21 18.56
CA ALA A 291 9.50 10.30 18.46
C ALA A 291 9.60 10.86 17.02
N PHE A 292 9.63 9.96 16.04
CA PHE A 292 9.71 10.25 14.60
C PHE A 292 8.42 10.92 14.07
N SER A 293 7.26 10.33 14.34
CA SER A 293 5.95 10.82 13.89
C SER A 293 5.42 11.98 14.72
N GLY A 294 5.92 12.16 15.94
CA GLY A 294 5.41 13.11 16.91
C GLY A 294 4.10 12.68 17.56
N VAL A 295 3.68 11.41 17.43
CA VAL A 295 2.42 10.90 17.96
C VAL A 295 2.66 9.86 19.05
N ASP A 296 2.34 10.24 20.29
CA ASP A 296 2.31 9.32 21.43
C ASP A 296 0.85 8.95 21.74
N VAL A 297 0.46 7.75 21.31
CA VAL A 297 -0.91 7.24 21.46
C VAL A 297 -1.22 6.89 22.93
N SER A 298 -0.20 6.54 23.71
CA SER A 298 -0.36 6.18 25.12
C SER A 298 -0.64 7.41 25.99
N ALA A 299 0.04 8.53 25.68
CA ALA A 299 -0.17 9.82 26.33
C ALA A 299 -1.31 10.63 25.69
N GLY A 300 -1.82 10.21 24.53
CA GLY A 300 -2.81 10.98 23.77
C GLY A 300 -2.26 12.29 23.21
N GLN A 301 -0.95 12.36 22.97
CA GLN A 301 -0.27 13.57 22.52
C GLN A 301 0.09 13.50 21.04
N SER A 302 0.05 14.64 20.37
CA SER A 302 0.48 14.73 18.98
C SER A 302 1.12 16.07 18.69
N ARG A 303 2.29 16.04 18.05
CA ARG A 303 3.10 17.19 17.65
C ARG A 303 3.23 17.22 16.13
N ARG A 304 3.41 18.42 15.58
CA ARG A 304 3.65 18.60 14.15
C ARG A 304 5.07 18.17 13.80
N ARG A 305 5.22 17.33 12.78
CA ARG A 305 6.48 16.83 12.20
C ARG A 305 6.38 16.89 10.68
N CYS A 306 6.71 18.04 10.09
CA CYS A 306 6.77 18.20 8.63
C CYS A 306 8.10 17.80 8.01
N LEU A 307 9.18 17.90 8.77
CA LEU A 307 10.50 17.50 8.31
C LEU A 307 11.01 16.48 9.32
N VAL A 308 11.41 15.33 8.82
CA VAL A 308 11.91 14.22 9.60
C VAL A 308 13.14 13.66 8.94
N ASP A 309 14.09 13.26 9.76
CA ASP A 309 15.33 12.64 9.31
C ASP A 309 15.20 11.12 9.36
N TYR A 310 15.97 10.45 8.51
CA TYR A 310 16.06 9.00 8.50
C TYR A 310 16.44 8.46 9.88
N VAL A 311 15.71 7.44 10.34
CA VAL A 311 16.03 6.69 11.55
C VAL A 311 16.56 5.32 11.13
N PRO A 312 17.81 4.98 11.46
CA PRO A 312 18.36 3.65 11.19
C PRO A 312 17.49 2.55 11.81
N TRP A 313 17.41 1.40 11.13
CA TRP A 313 16.82 0.20 11.71
C TRP A 313 17.88 -0.64 12.43
N ASP A 314 17.42 -1.55 13.29
CA ASP A 314 18.23 -2.65 13.80
C ASP A 314 18.39 -3.74 12.73
N ASP A 315 19.61 -3.90 12.25
CA ASP A 315 20.05 -4.92 11.30
C ASP A 315 21.08 -5.90 11.91
N ALA A 316 21.15 -5.99 13.24
CA ALA A 316 22.11 -6.84 13.94
C ALA A 316 22.01 -8.32 13.53
N ASP A 317 20.80 -8.80 13.25
CA ASP A 317 20.54 -10.15 12.73
C ASP A 317 21.11 -10.36 11.31
N LEU A 318 20.99 -9.36 10.43
CA LEU A 318 21.56 -9.39 9.08
C LEU A 318 23.09 -9.32 9.13
N ALA A 319 23.64 -8.49 10.02
CA ALA A 319 25.06 -8.42 10.28
C ALA A 319 25.60 -9.76 10.81
N ALA A 320 24.86 -10.43 11.70
CA ALA A 320 25.20 -11.76 12.21
C ALA A 320 25.08 -12.87 11.14
N ALA A 321 24.15 -12.75 10.19
CA ALA A 321 23.97 -13.71 9.10
C ALA A 321 24.97 -13.53 7.94
N ALA A 322 25.55 -12.34 7.77
CA ALA A 322 26.43 -11.99 6.65
C ALA A 322 27.66 -12.92 6.46
N PRO A 323 28.35 -13.41 7.52
CA PRO A 323 29.44 -14.37 7.36
C PRO A 323 28.97 -15.69 6.74
N GLY A 324 27.83 -16.22 7.20
CA GLY A 324 27.22 -17.45 6.70
C GLY A 324 26.73 -17.32 5.27
N GLU A 325 26.14 -16.18 4.90
CA GLU A 325 25.68 -15.95 3.53
C GLU A 325 26.84 -15.76 2.55
N ARG A 326 27.92 -15.06 2.96
CA ARG A 326 29.17 -14.97 2.17
C ARG A 326 29.79 -16.35 1.95
N ALA A 327 29.80 -17.22 2.97
CA ALA A 327 30.28 -18.59 2.85
C ALA A 327 29.42 -19.42 1.88
N ARG A 328 28.08 -19.35 1.99
CA ARG A 328 27.14 -20.02 1.07
C ARG A 328 27.29 -19.55 -0.37
N ARG A 329 27.40 -18.24 -0.61
CA ARG A 329 27.64 -17.68 -1.96
C ARG A 329 28.99 -18.12 -2.53
N ARG A 330 30.05 -18.18 -1.71
CA ARG A 330 31.36 -18.72 -2.12
C ARG A 330 31.27 -20.22 -2.48
N ALA A 331 30.55 -21.01 -1.68
CA ALA A 331 30.35 -22.43 -1.93
C ALA A 331 29.55 -22.67 -3.23
N ALA A 332 28.44 -21.96 -3.44
CA ALA A 332 27.65 -22.03 -4.66
C ALA A 332 28.46 -21.63 -5.91
N ARG A 333 29.30 -20.59 -5.80
CA ARG A 333 30.19 -20.16 -6.89
C ARG A 333 31.30 -21.16 -7.19
N ARG A 334 31.80 -21.88 -6.17
CA ARG A 334 32.74 -23.00 -6.34
C ARG A 334 32.07 -24.20 -7.00
N ALA A 335 30.87 -24.56 -6.58
CA ALA A 335 30.08 -25.65 -7.17
C ALA A 335 29.74 -25.38 -8.65
N GLY A 336 29.32 -24.15 -8.99
CA GLY A 336 29.07 -23.75 -10.38
C GLY A 336 30.33 -23.82 -11.27
N LYS A 337 31.49 -23.42 -10.74
CA LYS A 337 32.78 -23.54 -11.46
C LYS A 337 33.22 -25.01 -11.63
N ALA A 338 32.96 -25.86 -10.64
CA ALA A 338 33.25 -27.29 -10.72
C ALA A 338 32.36 -27.98 -11.77
N ALA A 339 31.06 -27.67 -11.79
CA ALA A 339 30.12 -28.18 -12.80
C ALA A 339 30.53 -27.74 -14.23
N GLN A 340 30.94 -26.47 -14.41
CA GLN A 340 31.44 -25.99 -15.71
C GLN A 340 32.74 -26.65 -16.16
N ARG A 341 33.60 -27.08 -15.21
CA ARG A 341 34.83 -27.83 -15.54
C ARG A 341 34.53 -29.28 -15.91
N ALA A 342 33.55 -29.92 -15.26
CA ALA A 342 33.14 -31.29 -15.55
C ALA A 342 32.41 -31.44 -16.91
N MET A 343 31.83 -30.36 -17.44
CA MET A 343 31.14 -30.34 -18.74
C MET A 343 32.04 -29.94 -19.92
N ARG A 344 33.35 -29.75 -19.71
CA ARG A 344 34.28 -29.52 -20.83
C ARG A 344 34.66 -30.87 -21.46
N PRO A 345 34.54 -31.04 -22.79
CA PRO A 345 35.03 -32.24 -23.47
C PRO A 345 36.54 -32.37 -23.23
N THR A 346 36.98 -33.55 -22.84
CA THR A 346 38.40 -33.92 -22.87
C THR A 346 38.84 -33.93 -24.33
N ALA A 347 39.82 -33.07 -24.65
CA ALA A 347 40.46 -33.04 -25.96
C ALA A 347 41.33 -34.29 -26.16
#